data_AF-A0A2H6K6K4-F1
#
_entry.id   AF-A0A2H6K6K4-F1
#
_cell.length_a   1.000
_cell.length_b   1.000
_cell.length_c   1.000
_cell.angle_alpha   90.00
_cell.angle_beta   90.00
_cell.angle_gamma   90.00
#
_symmetry.space_group_name_H-M   'P 1'
#
loop_
_entity.id
_entity.type
_entity.pdbx_description
1 polymer ?
#
loop_
_entity_poly.entity_id
_entity_poly.type
_entity_poly.pdbx_seq_one_letter_code
_entity_poly.pdbx_strand_id
1 'polypeptide(L)'
;MVRQPKKLTDCPENLRESIDWLIQLRHGNGSGLDKLAEALKKLIGDAIKNATESLEKRQKELECAEEYYSNFAGSHCQTLLNDIDKAKKSGDEKEISKAQSNYNGHYSEVHGSDSKRDTAKKDLKERQESLNNLKKSLTIFTEAGEECKNLLTNLCDGLQTFLGYDENSKGYTGSGIVYSDLDRLCDGVMSFLHGVLDGVRDDDDVPYEISMPFYICFLFSNPYQLAPCFSVPSTYR
;
A
#
# COMPACT_ATOMS: atom_id res chain seq x y z
N MET A 1 -10.01 18.38 35.74
CA MET A 1 -11.16 17.55 35.29
C MET A 1 -10.57 16.20 34.90
N VAL A 2 -10.74 15.19 35.75
CA VAL A 2 -10.19 13.84 35.50
C VAL A 2 -11.00 13.25 34.35
N ARG A 3 -10.33 12.95 33.23
CA ARG A 3 -10.98 12.27 32.10
C ARG A 3 -11.38 10.88 32.57
N GLN A 4 -12.67 10.59 32.51
CA GLN A 4 -13.19 9.25 32.78
C GLN A 4 -12.60 8.30 31.73
N PRO A 5 -11.99 7.17 32.12
CA PRO A 5 -11.43 6.22 31.17
C PRO A 5 -12.55 5.66 30.28
N LYS A 6 -12.43 5.80 28.95
CA LYS A 6 -13.43 5.26 28.03
C LYS A 6 -13.24 3.76 27.89
N LYS A 7 -14.36 3.03 27.84
CA LYS A 7 -14.31 1.59 27.59
C LYS A 7 -14.01 1.35 26.12
N LEU A 8 -13.48 0.18 25.77
CA LEU A 8 -13.23 -0.22 24.37
C LEU A 8 -14.51 -0.17 23.49
N THR A 9 -15.69 -0.15 24.11
CA THR A 9 -16.99 0.06 23.45
C THR A 9 -17.19 1.48 22.91
N ASP A 10 -16.35 2.44 23.29
CA ASP A 10 -16.41 3.85 22.82
C ASP A 10 -15.38 4.13 21.70
N CYS A 11 -14.75 3.06 21.19
CA CYS A 11 -13.83 3.06 20.06
C CYS A 11 -14.59 3.35 18.76
N PRO A 12 -14.01 4.09 17.79
CA PRO A 12 -14.67 4.25 16.49
C PRO A 12 -14.88 2.86 15.84
N GLU A 13 -16.06 2.65 15.25
CA GLU A 13 -16.58 1.32 14.84
C GLU A 13 -15.58 0.57 13.95
N ASN A 14 -14.94 1.28 13.01
CA ASN A 14 -13.93 0.76 12.08
C ASN A 14 -12.73 0.08 12.76
N LEU A 15 -12.37 0.57 13.93
CA LEU A 15 -11.24 0.08 14.69
C LEU A 15 -11.60 -1.19 15.48
N ARG A 16 -12.80 -1.20 16.06
CA ARG A 16 -13.32 -2.38 16.75
C ARG A 16 -13.50 -3.55 15.77
N GLU A 17 -13.94 -3.28 14.56
CA GLU A 17 -14.09 -4.27 13.48
C GLU A 17 -12.74 -4.84 13.02
N SER A 18 -11.71 -4.00 12.84
CA SER A 18 -10.37 -4.45 12.42
C SER A 18 -9.70 -5.37 13.46
N ILE A 19 -9.90 -5.05 14.75
CA ILE A 19 -9.40 -5.85 15.87
C ILE A 19 -10.16 -7.17 15.97
N ASP A 20 -11.49 -7.14 15.88
CA ASP A 20 -12.32 -8.33 15.97
C ASP A 20 -12.01 -9.30 14.81
N TRP A 21 -11.79 -8.76 13.61
CA TRP A 21 -11.35 -9.55 12.46
C TRP A 21 -9.97 -10.21 12.67
N LEU A 22 -8.99 -9.50 13.25
CA LEU A 22 -7.69 -10.10 13.62
C LEU A 22 -7.82 -11.22 14.66
N ILE A 23 -8.69 -11.02 15.65
CA ILE A 23 -9.00 -12.04 16.68
C ILE A 23 -9.68 -13.25 16.03
N GLN A 24 -10.60 -13.04 15.10
CA GLN A 24 -11.27 -14.10 14.33
C GLN A 24 -10.32 -14.83 13.39
N LEU A 25 -9.37 -14.14 12.74
CA LEU A 25 -8.33 -14.78 11.92
C LEU A 25 -7.44 -15.73 12.73
N ARG A 26 -7.23 -15.41 14.01
CA ARG A 26 -6.46 -16.26 14.92
C ARG A 26 -7.27 -17.38 15.55
N HIS A 27 -8.47 -17.09 16.03
CA HIS A 27 -9.28 -18.00 16.86
C HIS A 27 -10.46 -18.66 16.11
N GLY A 28 -10.68 -18.25 14.87
CA GLY A 28 -11.72 -18.80 13.99
C GLY A 28 -11.36 -20.17 13.42
N ASN A 29 -12.05 -20.55 12.34
CA ASN A 29 -12.05 -21.90 11.82
C ASN A 29 -10.80 -22.20 10.96
N GLY A 30 -9.66 -22.44 11.60
CA GLY A 30 -8.45 -23.07 11.04
C GLY A 30 -7.63 -22.28 10.00
N SER A 31 -6.31 -22.18 10.24
CA SER A 31 -5.26 -21.63 9.37
C SER A 31 -5.39 -20.16 8.89
N GLY A 32 -6.23 -19.32 9.52
CA GLY A 32 -6.42 -17.92 9.13
C GLY A 32 -5.12 -17.09 9.12
N LEU A 33 -4.24 -17.27 10.11
CA LEU A 33 -2.91 -16.64 10.13
C LEU A 33 -1.99 -17.14 9.02
N ASP A 34 -2.11 -18.41 8.62
CA ASP A 34 -1.31 -18.96 7.51
C ASP A 34 -1.76 -18.36 6.18
N LYS A 35 -3.08 -18.18 5.99
CA LYS A 35 -3.64 -17.51 4.80
C LYS A 35 -3.26 -16.02 4.76
N LEU A 36 -3.30 -15.34 5.89
CA LEU A 36 -2.84 -13.95 6.00
C LEU A 36 -1.34 -13.84 5.67
N ALA A 37 -0.52 -14.77 6.15
CA ALA A 37 0.90 -14.80 5.84
C ALA A 37 1.16 -14.99 4.33
N GLU A 38 0.41 -15.87 3.66
CA GLU A 38 0.52 -16.06 2.21
C GLU A 38 0.02 -14.84 1.41
N ALA A 39 -1.08 -14.21 1.83
CA ALA A 39 -1.57 -12.97 1.20
C ALA A 39 -0.57 -11.82 1.33
N LEU A 40 0.02 -11.62 2.52
CA LEU A 40 1.07 -10.61 2.75
C LEU A 40 2.31 -10.90 1.90
N LYS A 41 2.70 -12.18 1.79
CA LYS A 41 3.82 -12.62 0.96
C LYS A 41 3.59 -12.31 -0.52
N LYS A 42 2.38 -12.56 -1.01
CA LYS A 42 1.98 -12.25 -2.39
C LYS A 42 1.97 -10.73 -2.63
N LEU A 43 1.35 -9.95 -1.76
CA LEU A 43 1.30 -8.49 -1.85
C LEU A 43 2.70 -7.86 -1.90
N ILE A 44 3.57 -8.25 -0.97
CA ILE A 44 4.94 -7.73 -0.90
C ILE A 44 5.77 -8.26 -2.08
N GLY A 45 5.61 -9.52 -2.45
CA GLY A 45 6.26 -10.13 -3.61
C GLY A 45 5.93 -9.41 -4.91
N ASP A 46 4.66 -9.12 -5.16
CA ASP A 46 4.19 -8.39 -6.35
C ASP A 46 4.67 -6.94 -6.34
N ALA A 47 4.67 -6.27 -5.19
CA ALA A 47 5.22 -4.91 -5.08
C ALA A 47 6.72 -4.88 -5.41
N ILE A 48 7.51 -5.83 -4.88
CA ILE A 48 8.95 -5.94 -5.17
C ILE A 48 9.17 -6.25 -6.66
N LYS A 49 8.39 -7.17 -7.23
CA LYS A 49 8.45 -7.51 -8.65
C LYS A 49 8.17 -6.30 -9.54
N ASN A 50 7.07 -5.58 -9.29
CA ASN A 50 6.70 -4.38 -10.04
C ASN A 50 7.78 -3.29 -9.94
N ALA A 51 8.34 -3.07 -8.75
CA ALA A 51 9.44 -2.13 -8.56
C ALA A 51 10.71 -2.54 -9.33
N THR A 52 11.04 -3.84 -9.32
CA THR A 52 12.19 -4.40 -10.05
C THR A 52 12.02 -4.21 -11.56
N GLU A 53 10.88 -4.62 -12.11
CA GLU A 53 10.56 -4.47 -13.54
C GLU A 53 10.57 -2.99 -13.97
N SER A 54 10.06 -2.09 -13.12
CA SER A 54 10.10 -0.65 -13.39
C SER A 54 11.54 -0.11 -13.45
N LEU A 55 12.43 -0.56 -12.56
CA LEU A 55 13.84 -0.15 -12.56
C LEU A 55 14.62 -0.77 -13.72
N GLU A 56 14.37 -2.02 -14.07
CA GLU A 56 14.96 -2.67 -15.26
C GLU A 56 14.53 -1.99 -16.56
N LYS A 57 13.25 -1.62 -16.66
CA LYS A 57 12.75 -0.82 -17.79
C LYS A 57 13.49 0.51 -17.85
N ARG A 58 13.61 1.21 -16.73
CA ARG A 58 14.34 2.48 -16.66
C ARG A 58 15.81 2.32 -17.05
N GLN A 59 16.45 1.22 -16.67
CA GLN A 59 17.82 0.91 -17.07
C GLN A 59 17.95 0.81 -18.59
N LYS A 60 17.07 0.05 -19.24
CA LYS A 60 17.03 -0.08 -20.71
C LYS A 60 16.77 1.26 -21.40
N GLU A 61 15.96 2.13 -20.81
CA GLU A 61 15.75 3.50 -21.31
C GLU A 61 17.02 4.35 -21.25
N LEU A 62 17.87 4.15 -20.24
CA LEU A 62 19.14 4.86 -20.08
C LEU A 62 20.28 4.30 -20.94
N GLU A 63 20.12 3.09 -21.49
CA GLU A 63 21.09 2.42 -22.38
C GLU A 63 21.05 2.96 -23.83
N CYS A 64 20.55 4.18 -24.04
CA CYS A 64 20.72 4.92 -25.29
C CYS A 64 22.20 5.20 -25.52
N ALA A 65 22.83 4.41 -26.41
CA ALA A 65 24.26 4.46 -26.70
C ALA A 65 24.79 5.90 -26.83
N GLU A 66 25.86 6.18 -26.09
CA GLU A 66 26.70 7.35 -26.26
C GLU A 66 27.40 7.27 -27.62
N GLU A 67 27.30 8.35 -28.38
CA GLU A 67 28.23 8.77 -29.42
C GLU A 67 28.08 8.26 -30.88
N TYR A 68 27.77 9.26 -31.71
CA TYR A 68 28.54 9.65 -32.91
C TYR A 68 28.52 8.79 -34.18
N TYR A 69 28.03 7.56 -34.20
CA TYR A 69 27.71 6.91 -35.49
C TYR A 69 26.38 6.14 -35.43
N SER A 70 25.47 6.65 -36.25
CA SER A 70 24.19 6.08 -36.66
C SER A 70 24.27 4.58 -36.95
N ASN A 71 23.90 3.74 -36.00
CA ASN A 71 23.25 2.43 -36.23
C ASN A 71 22.99 1.76 -34.87
N PHE A 72 21.87 2.10 -34.23
CA PHE A 72 21.35 1.32 -33.11
C PHE A 72 19.86 1.09 -33.30
N ALA A 73 19.53 0.16 -34.21
CA ALA A 73 18.19 -0.40 -34.28
C ALA A 73 17.84 -0.99 -32.90
N GLY A 74 16.90 -0.37 -32.19
CA GLY A 74 16.43 -0.85 -30.89
C GLY A 74 16.75 0.01 -29.66
N SER A 75 17.37 1.19 -29.80
CA SER A 75 17.50 2.11 -28.66
C SER A 75 16.14 2.71 -28.24
N HIS A 76 16.03 3.17 -26.99
CA HIS A 76 14.81 3.81 -26.51
C HIS A 76 14.54 5.13 -27.24
N CYS A 77 15.57 5.94 -27.50
CA CYS A 77 15.48 7.13 -28.35
C CYS A 77 14.93 6.83 -29.75
N GLN A 78 15.36 5.74 -30.39
CA GLN A 78 14.84 5.35 -31.70
C GLN A 78 13.37 4.93 -31.62
N THR A 79 12.98 4.26 -30.54
CA THR A 79 11.59 3.88 -30.30
C THR A 79 10.69 5.10 -30.21
N LEU A 80 11.11 6.12 -29.44
CA LEU A 80 10.39 7.39 -29.32
C LEU A 80 10.31 8.15 -30.65
N LEU A 81 11.37 8.16 -31.45
CA LEU A 81 11.35 8.74 -32.80
C LEU A 81 10.39 7.98 -33.74
N ASN A 82 10.41 6.65 -33.71
CA ASN A 82 9.49 5.82 -34.49
C ASN A 82 8.03 6.07 -34.09
N ASP A 83 7.76 6.29 -32.80
CA ASP A 83 6.41 6.58 -32.31
C ASP A 83 5.92 7.97 -32.75
N ILE A 84 6.82 8.96 -32.82
CA ILE A 84 6.51 10.25 -33.46
C ILE A 84 6.15 10.05 -34.94
N ASP A 85 6.92 9.24 -35.68
CA ASP A 85 6.66 9.00 -37.09
C ASP A 85 5.36 8.20 -37.32
N LYS A 86 5.01 7.27 -36.43
CA LYS A 86 3.71 6.58 -36.46
C LYS A 86 2.56 7.54 -36.16
N ALA A 87 2.69 8.40 -35.15
CA ALA A 87 1.67 9.38 -34.81
C ALA A 87 1.46 10.41 -35.94
N LYS A 88 2.54 10.83 -36.62
CA LYS A 88 2.44 11.68 -37.81
C LYS A 88 1.69 11.00 -38.96
N LYS A 89 1.81 9.68 -39.09
CA LYS A 89 1.07 8.89 -40.09
C LYS A 89 -0.40 8.69 -39.70
N SER A 90 -0.74 8.61 -38.42
CA SER A 90 -2.14 8.54 -37.96
C SER A 90 -2.86 9.87 -38.17
N GLY A 91 -2.15 11.00 -38.09
CA GLY A 91 -2.70 12.34 -38.29
C GLY A 91 -3.44 12.89 -37.06
N ASP A 92 -3.39 12.19 -35.92
CA ASP A 92 -3.96 12.67 -34.66
C ASP A 92 -2.99 13.64 -33.96
N GLU A 93 -3.37 14.91 -33.92
CA GLU A 93 -2.58 15.98 -33.33
C GLU A 93 -2.30 15.78 -31.83
N LYS A 94 -3.20 15.10 -31.09
CA LYS A 94 -3.00 14.77 -29.68
C LYS A 94 -1.93 13.69 -29.52
N GLU A 95 -1.95 12.65 -30.36
CA GLU A 95 -0.95 11.59 -30.32
C GLU A 95 0.43 12.12 -30.72
N ILE A 96 0.49 12.99 -31.73
CA ILE A 96 1.73 13.64 -32.16
C ILE A 96 2.33 14.48 -31.02
N SER A 97 1.51 15.33 -30.39
CA SER A 97 1.94 16.19 -29.29
C SER A 97 2.46 15.37 -28.10
N LYS A 98 1.78 14.27 -27.77
CA LYS A 98 2.19 13.36 -26.69
C LYS A 98 3.52 12.66 -27.02
N ALA A 99 3.68 12.14 -28.24
CA ALA A 99 4.91 11.46 -28.66
C ALA A 99 6.11 12.43 -28.67
N GLN A 100 5.92 13.66 -29.15
CA GLN A 100 6.94 14.70 -29.12
C GLN A 100 7.31 15.11 -27.69
N SER A 101 6.32 15.27 -26.81
CA SER A 101 6.55 15.57 -25.40
C SER A 101 7.36 14.47 -24.71
N ASN A 102 7.05 13.20 -24.99
CA ASN A 102 7.79 12.06 -24.43
C ASN A 102 9.26 12.06 -24.88
N TYR A 103 9.51 12.27 -26.18
CA TYR A 103 10.87 12.36 -26.72
C TYR A 103 11.65 13.53 -26.11
N ASN A 104 11.07 14.74 -26.12
CA ASN A 104 11.72 15.93 -25.58
C ASN A 104 11.99 15.79 -24.07
N GLY A 105 11.05 15.19 -23.33
CA GLY A 105 11.22 14.87 -21.91
C GLY A 105 12.44 13.99 -21.68
N HIS A 106 12.48 12.81 -22.33
CA HIS A 106 13.60 11.87 -22.24
C HIS A 106 14.93 12.51 -22.66
N TYR A 107 14.96 13.21 -23.79
CA TYR A 107 16.17 13.86 -24.29
C TYR A 107 16.69 14.92 -23.32
N SER A 108 15.80 15.75 -22.78
CA SER A 108 16.20 16.80 -21.83
C SER A 108 16.73 16.24 -20.51
N GLU A 109 16.23 15.08 -20.09
CA GLU A 109 16.60 14.40 -18.86
C GLU A 109 17.91 13.63 -19.00
N VAL A 110 18.13 12.94 -20.13
CA VAL A 110 19.25 11.98 -20.28
C VAL A 110 20.34 12.49 -21.24
N HIS A 111 20.00 13.31 -22.24
CA HIS A 111 20.91 13.76 -23.29
C HIS A 111 21.22 15.26 -23.26
N GLY A 112 20.69 16.02 -22.28
CA GLY A 112 20.95 17.45 -22.16
C GLY A 112 22.42 17.80 -21.86
N SER A 113 23.16 16.88 -21.22
CA SER A 113 24.61 16.92 -21.00
C SER A 113 25.10 15.58 -20.44
N ASP A 114 26.40 15.33 -20.45
CA ASP A 114 26.98 14.13 -19.82
C ASP A 114 26.67 14.06 -18.32
N SER A 115 26.71 15.21 -17.63
CA SER A 115 26.37 15.30 -16.20
C SER A 115 24.93 14.88 -15.90
N LYS A 116 23.97 15.15 -16.80
CA LYS A 116 22.57 14.71 -16.62
C LYS A 116 22.44 13.19 -16.76
N ARG A 117 23.12 12.61 -17.74
CA ARG A 117 23.19 11.16 -17.93
C ARG A 117 23.79 10.46 -16.72
N ASP A 118 24.88 10.97 -16.20
CA ASP A 118 25.53 10.42 -14.99
C ASP A 118 24.63 10.56 -13.77
N THR A 119 23.92 11.68 -13.64
CA THR A 119 22.93 11.89 -12.58
C THR A 119 21.79 10.87 -12.66
N ALA A 120 21.25 10.62 -13.86
CA ALA A 120 20.19 9.64 -14.07
C ALA A 120 20.66 8.20 -13.78
N LYS A 121 21.88 7.84 -14.19
CA LYS A 121 22.50 6.54 -13.86
C LYS A 121 22.73 6.39 -12.35
N LYS A 122 23.15 7.47 -11.68
CA LYS A 122 23.35 7.49 -10.22
C LYS A 122 22.03 7.33 -9.46
N ASP A 123 20.99 8.09 -9.82
CA ASP A 123 19.65 7.96 -9.22
C ASP A 123 19.09 6.54 -9.39
N LEU A 124 19.24 5.94 -10.58
CA LEU A 124 18.85 4.56 -10.83
C LEU A 124 19.57 3.59 -9.89
N LYS A 125 20.88 3.75 -9.73
CA LYS A 125 21.69 2.91 -8.85
C LYS A 125 21.26 3.05 -7.39
N GLU A 126 21.03 4.27 -6.91
CA GLU A 126 20.57 4.55 -5.55
C GLU A 126 19.19 3.91 -5.28
N ARG A 127 18.28 3.94 -6.27
CA ARG A 127 16.98 3.27 -6.19
C ARG A 127 17.09 1.75 -6.18
N GLN A 128 17.98 1.17 -6.99
CA GLN A 128 18.26 -0.26 -6.99
C GLN A 128 18.82 -0.72 -5.63
N GLU A 129 19.76 0.05 -5.06
CA GLU A 129 20.32 -0.21 -3.72
C GLU A 129 19.22 -0.11 -2.65
N SER A 130 18.38 0.92 -2.72
CA SER A 130 17.24 1.09 -1.81
C SER A 130 16.27 -0.08 -1.90
N LEU A 131 15.87 -0.50 -3.12
CA LEU A 131 14.99 -1.65 -3.32
C LEU A 131 15.60 -2.94 -2.77
N ASN A 132 16.91 -3.16 -2.98
CA ASN A 132 17.62 -4.31 -2.42
C ASN A 132 17.64 -4.30 -0.89
N ASN A 133 17.81 -3.12 -0.28
CA ASN A 133 17.76 -2.98 1.18
C ASN A 133 16.34 -3.24 1.71
N LEU A 134 15.30 -2.68 1.07
CA LEU A 134 13.91 -2.96 1.43
C LEU A 134 13.59 -4.45 1.29
N LYS A 135 14.03 -5.09 0.20
CA LYS A 135 13.86 -6.53 -0.01
C LYS A 135 14.48 -7.34 1.13
N LYS A 136 15.68 -6.97 1.58
CA LYS A 136 16.33 -7.61 2.74
C LYS A 136 15.56 -7.38 4.04
N SER A 137 15.00 -6.20 4.25
CA SER A 137 14.18 -5.90 5.44
C SER A 137 12.83 -6.64 5.44
N LEU A 138 12.33 -6.99 4.26
CA LEU A 138 11.04 -7.65 4.07
C LEU A 138 11.17 -9.16 3.86
N THR A 139 12.37 -9.74 4.00
CA THR A 139 12.60 -11.19 3.82
C THR A 139 11.69 -12.03 4.71
N ILE A 140 11.41 -11.56 5.94
CA ILE A 140 10.51 -12.19 6.90
C ILE A 140 9.13 -12.47 6.29
N PHE A 141 8.66 -11.61 5.38
CA PHE A 141 7.36 -11.77 4.73
C PHE A 141 7.43 -12.48 3.37
N THR A 142 8.59 -12.49 2.72
CA THR A 142 8.74 -13.04 1.35
C THR A 142 9.31 -14.45 1.32
N GLU A 143 10.13 -14.82 2.30
CA GLU A 143 10.71 -16.15 2.41
C GLU A 143 9.75 -17.05 3.17
N ALA A 144 9.44 -18.23 2.59
CA ALA A 144 8.52 -19.17 3.19
C ALA A 144 9.13 -19.78 4.45
N GLY A 145 8.75 -19.24 5.62
CA GLY A 145 9.23 -19.69 6.91
C GLY A 145 8.21 -19.45 8.02
N GLU A 146 8.37 -20.21 9.10
CA GLU A 146 7.56 -20.08 10.32
C GLU A 146 7.71 -18.71 10.99
N GLU A 147 8.72 -17.92 10.60
CA GLU A 147 8.99 -16.58 11.12
C GLU A 147 7.87 -15.57 10.86
N CYS A 148 7.29 -15.55 9.65
CA CYS A 148 6.14 -14.67 9.34
C CYS A 148 4.95 -15.01 10.24
N LYS A 149 4.65 -16.31 10.37
CA LYS A 149 3.59 -16.82 11.23
C LYS A 149 3.84 -16.47 12.69
N ASN A 150 5.07 -16.64 13.17
CA ASN A 150 5.46 -16.30 14.55
C ASN A 150 5.33 -14.79 14.80
N LEU A 151 5.71 -13.95 13.82
CA LEU A 151 5.52 -12.51 13.90
C LEU A 151 4.04 -12.14 14.00
N LEU A 152 3.20 -12.69 13.12
CA LEU A 152 1.75 -12.46 13.14
C LEU A 152 1.10 -12.99 14.43
N THR A 153 1.58 -14.14 14.92
CA THR A 153 1.11 -14.74 16.19
C THR A 153 1.44 -13.82 17.36
N ASN A 154 2.71 -13.39 17.47
CA ASN A 154 3.17 -12.46 18.51
C ASN A 154 2.47 -11.10 18.43
N LEU A 155 2.20 -10.60 17.22
CA LEU A 155 1.41 -9.39 17.01
C LEU A 155 -0.01 -9.57 17.57
N CYS A 156 -0.67 -10.68 17.24
CA CYS A 156 -1.99 -11.00 17.76
C CYS A 156 -1.98 -11.21 19.28
N ASP A 157 -0.94 -11.85 19.84
CA ASP A 157 -0.76 -12.04 21.29
C ASP A 157 -0.62 -10.71 22.02
N GLY A 158 0.23 -9.84 21.46
CA GLY A 158 0.44 -8.48 21.96
C GLY A 158 -0.86 -7.69 21.94
N LEU A 159 -1.62 -7.72 20.85
CA LEU A 159 -2.91 -7.05 20.74
C LEU A 159 -3.95 -7.61 21.73
N GLN A 160 -4.03 -8.93 21.90
CA GLN A 160 -4.95 -9.54 22.88
C GLN A 160 -4.62 -9.15 24.31
N THR A 161 -3.34 -9.19 24.68
CA THR A 161 -2.86 -8.77 25.99
C THR A 161 -3.11 -7.27 26.21
N PHE A 162 -2.79 -6.47 25.21
CA PHE A 162 -2.96 -5.02 25.23
C PHE A 162 -4.43 -4.61 25.39
N LEU A 163 -5.35 -5.33 24.75
CA LEU A 163 -6.79 -5.08 24.82
C LEU A 163 -7.50 -5.83 25.97
N GLY A 164 -6.81 -6.75 26.66
CA GLY A 164 -7.39 -7.58 27.70
C GLY A 164 -8.44 -8.56 27.18
N TYR A 165 -8.28 -9.05 25.95
CA TYR A 165 -9.12 -10.10 25.37
C TYR A 165 -8.85 -11.44 26.05
N ASP A 166 -9.92 -12.18 26.39
CA ASP A 166 -9.83 -13.54 26.91
C ASP A 166 -10.48 -14.53 25.94
N GLU A 167 -9.68 -15.52 25.53
CA GLU A 167 -10.05 -16.53 24.55
C GLU A 167 -11.18 -17.44 25.07
N ASN A 168 -11.25 -17.65 26.39
CA ASN A 168 -12.23 -18.55 27.01
C ASN A 168 -13.65 -17.93 27.05
N SER A 169 -13.74 -16.65 27.39
CA SER A 169 -14.99 -15.89 27.41
C SER A 169 -15.37 -15.32 26.05
N LYS A 170 -14.47 -15.40 25.06
CA LYS A 170 -14.62 -14.76 23.73
C LYS A 170 -14.99 -13.28 23.85
N GLY A 171 -14.37 -12.60 24.82
CA GLY A 171 -14.73 -11.24 25.22
C GLY A 171 -13.60 -10.51 25.92
N TYR A 172 -13.80 -9.22 26.18
CA TYR A 172 -12.82 -8.38 26.84
C TYR A 172 -13.02 -8.38 28.36
N THR A 173 -11.96 -8.71 29.09
CA THR A 173 -11.96 -8.79 30.57
C THR A 173 -11.95 -7.42 31.25
N GLY A 174 -11.67 -6.35 30.49
CA GLY A 174 -11.48 -5.01 31.04
C GLY A 174 -10.13 -4.80 31.73
N SER A 175 -9.23 -5.78 31.68
CA SER A 175 -7.87 -5.70 32.25
C SER A 175 -6.84 -5.07 31.30
N GLY A 176 -7.22 -4.83 30.04
CA GLY A 176 -6.38 -4.19 29.02
C GLY A 176 -6.27 -2.68 29.19
N ILE A 177 -5.49 -2.03 28.33
CA ILE A 177 -5.34 -0.57 28.35
C ILE A 177 -6.71 0.11 28.17
N VAL A 178 -6.93 1.14 28.99
CA VAL A 178 -8.15 1.92 28.93
C VAL A 178 -7.94 3.11 27.99
N TYR A 179 -8.85 3.31 27.05
CA TYR A 179 -8.80 4.37 26.03
C TYR A 179 -8.99 5.75 26.68
N SER A 180 -7.94 6.32 27.26
CA SER A 180 -8.01 7.67 27.82
C SER A 180 -6.86 8.60 27.49
N ASP A 181 -5.65 8.08 27.28
CA ASP A 181 -4.45 8.93 27.16
C ASP A 181 -3.45 8.51 26.06
N LEU A 182 -3.55 7.29 25.52
CA LEU A 182 -2.69 6.78 24.43
C LEU A 182 -3.40 6.79 23.04
N ASP A 183 -4.54 7.47 22.95
CA ASP A 183 -5.49 7.40 21.83
C ASP A 183 -4.81 7.64 20.47
N ARG A 184 -3.90 8.61 20.37
CA ARG A 184 -3.21 8.94 19.10
C ARG A 184 -2.21 7.89 18.63
N LEU A 185 -1.56 7.18 19.56
CA LEU A 185 -0.63 6.11 19.21
C LEU A 185 -1.41 4.86 18.78
N CYS A 186 -2.54 4.59 19.45
CA CYS A 186 -3.43 3.51 19.06
C CYS A 186 -4.07 3.79 17.68
N ASP A 187 -4.59 5.01 17.45
CA ASP A 187 -5.10 5.44 16.15
C ASP A 187 -4.04 5.32 15.04
N GLY A 188 -2.78 5.66 15.34
CA GLY A 188 -1.67 5.57 14.40
C GLY A 188 -1.29 4.14 14.05
N VAL A 189 -1.09 3.28 15.05
CA VAL A 189 -0.79 1.84 14.84
C VAL A 189 -1.94 1.15 14.11
N MET A 190 -3.17 1.55 14.40
CA MET A 190 -4.34 0.89 13.86
C MET A 190 -4.76 1.40 12.49
N SER A 191 -4.51 2.68 12.17
CA SER A 191 -4.61 3.18 10.79
C SER A 191 -3.58 2.49 9.89
N PHE A 192 -2.38 2.24 10.41
CA PHE A 192 -1.37 1.46 9.72
C PHE A 192 -1.83 0.02 9.48
N LEU A 193 -2.33 -0.66 10.52
CA LEU A 193 -2.88 -2.02 10.38
C LEU A 193 -4.07 -2.03 9.41
N HIS A 194 -5.04 -1.13 9.52
CA HIS A 194 -6.16 -1.03 8.58
C HIS A 194 -5.67 -0.84 7.14
N GLY A 195 -4.68 0.01 6.88
CA GLY A 195 -4.14 0.19 5.52
C GLY A 195 -3.49 -1.08 4.96
N VAL A 196 -2.77 -1.84 5.81
CA VAL A 196 -2.19 -3.13 5.42
C VAL A 196 -3.27 -4.17 5.16
N LEU A 197 -4.30 -4.21 6.00
CA LEU A 197 -5.38 -5.20 5.96
C LEU A 197 -6.38 -4.93 4.83
N ASP A 198 -6.70 -3.67 4.56
CA ASP A 198 -7.52 -3.22 3.42
C ASP A 198 -6.85 -3.58 2.09
N GLY A 199 -5.52 -3.48 2.02
CA GLY A 199 -4.74 -3.86 0.83
C GLY A 199 -4.71 -5.37 0.53
N VAL A 200 -5.02 -6.24 1.50
CA VAL A 200 -5.09 -7.71 1.31
C VAL A 200 -6.53 -8.24 1.31
N ARG A 201 -7.54 -7.38 1.52
CA ARG A 201 -8.95 -7.77 1.67
C ARG A 201 -9.53 -8.41 0.40
N ASP A 202 -9.09 -7.96 -0.76
CA ASP A 202 -9.61 -8.41 -2.06
C ASP A 202 -8.87 -9.64 -2.61
N ASP A 203 -8.04 -10.32 -1.80
CA ASP A 203 -7.38 -11.56 -2.19
C ASP A 203 -8.31 -12.77 -1.95
N ASP A 204 -8.63 -13.51 -3.02
CA ASP A 204 -9.56 -14.65 -3.03
C ASP A 204 -9.16 -15.78 -2.06
N ASP A 205 -7.90 -15.85 -1.65
CA ASP A 205 -7.36 -16.87 -0.74
C ASP A 205 -7.61 -16.56 0.75
N VAL A 206 -8.01 -15.32 1.09
CA VAL A 206 -8.33 -14.91 2.46
C VAL A 206 -9.81 -15.21 2.75
N PRO A 207 -10.16 -15.97 3.81
CA PRO A 207 -11.53 -16.43 4.01
C PRO A 207 -12.45 -15.26 4.36
N TYR A 208 -13.37 -14.96 3.45
CA TYR A 208 -14.44 -13.98 3.56
C TYR A 208 -15.70 -14.59 4.18
N GLU A 209 -15.66 -14.82 5.49
CA GLU A 209 -16.89 -14.82 6.28
C GLU A 209 -16.77 -13.62 7.20
N ILE A 210 -17.04 -12.41 6.72
CA ILE A 210 -18.29 -11.70 6.98
C ILE A 210 -18.47 -10.62 5.88
N SER A 211 -19.66 -10.55 5.32
CA SER A 211 -20.16 -9.41 4.54
C SER A 211 -19.91 -8.11 5.33
N MET A 212 -18.91 -7.32 4.92
CA MET A 212 -18.81 -5.93 5.36
C MET A 212 -20.07 -5.18 4.91
N PRO A 213 -20.83 -4.53 5.80
CA PRO A 213 -21.93 -3.70 5.37
C PRO A 213 -21.40 -2.60 4.44
N PHE A 214 -22.10 -2.42 3.33
CA PHE A 214 -21.85 -1.57 2.14
C PHE A 214 -21.52 -0.07 2.40
N TYR A 215 -21.39 0.36 3.66
CA TYR A 215 -21.36 1.76 4.08
C TYR A 215 -19.99 2.46 3.94
N ILE A 216 -18.90 1.74 3.70
CA ILE A 216 -17.56 2.32 3.60
C ILE A 216 -17.30 2.99 2.23
N CYS A 217 -18.07 2.64 1.18
CA CYS A 217 -17.93 3.29 -0.14
C CYS A 217 -18.28 4.79 -0.14
N PHE A 218 -19.08 5.29 0.82
CA PHE A 218 -19.63 6.64 0.73
C PHE A 218 -18.77 7.73 1.40
N LEU A 219 -17.83 7.38 2.29
CA LEU A 219 -17.16 8.37 3.15
C LEU A 219 -15.82 8.89 2.62
N PHE A 220 -15.25 8.30 1.57
CA PHE A 220 -13.97 8.75 1.00
C PHE A 220 -14.05 9.41 -0.39
N SER A 221 -15.24 9.52 -0.99
CA SER A 221 -15.39 10.22 -2.28
C SER A 221 -15.53 11.75 -2.18
N ASN A 222 -15.62 12.36 -0.98
CA ASN A 222 -15.74 13.81 -0.90
C ASN A 222 -15.28 14.43 0.44
N PRO A 223 -13.99 14.85 0.56
CA PRO A 223 -13.48 15.43 1.80
C PRO A 223 -13.87 16.90 2.06
N TYR A 224 -14.73 17.52 1.23
CA TYR A 224 -15.06 18.94 1.33
C TYR A 224 -16.56 19.25 1.33
N GLN A 225 -17.33 18.68 2.26
CA GLN A 225 -18.61 19.31 2.65
C GLN A 225 -19.10 18.89 4.03
N LEU A 226 -18.39 19.33 5.08
CA LEU A 226 -19.00 19.49 6.40
C LEU A 226 -19.49 20.92 6.52
N ALA A 227 -20.75 21.15 6.15
CA ALA A 227 -21.52 22.30 6.61
C ALA A 227 -22.51 21.84 7.70
N PRO A 228 -22.72 22.64 8.77
CA PRO A 228 -23.48 22.23 9.93
C PRO A 228 -24.97 22.49 9.69
N CYS A 229 -25.83 21.54 10.03
CA CYS A 229 -27.25 21.80 10.21
C CYS A 229 -27.77 21.06 11.44
N PHE A 230 -27.62 21.77 12.55
CA PHE A 230 -28.57 21.76 13.65
C PHE A 230 -30.01 21.85 13.08
N SER A 231 -30.85 20.87 13.34
CA SER A 231 -32.29 21.08 13.50
C SER A 231 -32.92 19.86 14.18
N VAL A 232 -33.35 20.09 15.41
CA VAL A 232 -34.32 19.28 16.11
C VAL A 232 -35.65 19.36 15.34
N PRO A 233 -36.42 18.27 15.24
CA PRO A 233 -37.87 18.40 15.31
C PRO A 233 -38.41 17.60 16.49
N SER A 234 -38.91 18.34 17.46
CA SER A 234 -40.07 17.95 18.25
C SER A 234 -41.25 17.79 17.30
N THR A 235 -41.94 16.65 17.32
CA THR A 235 -43.39 16.56 17.61
C THR A 235 -43.95 15.15 17.33
N TYR A 236 -44.65 14.62 18.36
CA TYR A 236 -45.80 13.71 18.37
C TYR A 236 -45.85 12.44 17.50
N ARG A 237 -45.91 11.28 18.16
CA ARG A 237 -47.19 10.75 18.66
C ARG A 237 -46.97 9.90 19.91
#